data_AF-A0A0B1S7G2-F1
#
_entry.id   AF-A0A0B1S7G2-F1
#
_cell.length_a   1.000
_cell.length_b   1.000
_cell.length_c   1.000
_cell.angle_alpha   90.00
_cell.angle_beta   90.00
_cell.angle_gamma   90.00
#
_symmetry.space_group_name_H-M   'P 1'
#
loop_
_entity.id
_entity.type
_entity.pdbx_description
1 polymer ?
#
loop_
_entity_poly.entity_id
_entity_poly.type
_entity_poly.pdbx_seq_one_letter_code
_entity_poly.pdbx_strand_id
1 'polypeptide(L)'
;MIQLARPYLAKTKGEIVNVSSIGGQPKGTPRWIYYAMAKGALDQLTRGLAVELISEGIRVNSISPGTTETNFCITAGMPEGSKEKLTEMSESSPDILPIRKVAQPEEMASIIAFLADRRRSRYIIGQTIVADGGALLVLAANASSSSGIGAGTALLFASEGAKVTITGRKIKELESTKRSIIDACGKEENINVIVADITDPSGREEIITSTARKFGGIDILVNNAGGLVSDENGSNGIDAGLDILRQTMELNTYAAVHMVQLARPYLAKAKGEIINVSSIAGQPRG
;
A
#
# COMPACT_ATOMS: atom_id res chain seq x y z
N MET A 1 6.94 33.07 -12.13
CA MET A 1 5.76 33.65 -11.45
C MET A 1 5.94 33.78 -9.94
N ILE A 2 6.27 32.73 -9.19
CA ILE A 2 6.38 32.78 -7.72
C ILE A 2 7.37 33.86 -7.24
N GLN A 3 8.58 33.91 -7.79
CA GLN A 3 9.57 34.95 -7.47
C GLN A 3 9.05 36.37 -7.72
N LEU A 4 8.31 36.57 -8.82
CA LEU A 4 7.73 37.88 -9.17
C LEU A 4 6.56 38.26 -8.26
N ALA A 5 5.78 37.28 -7.80
CA ALA A 5 4.62 37.49 -6.93
C ALA A 5 4.98 37.60 -5.44
N ARG A 6 6.11 37.00 -5.01
CA ARG A 6 6.52 36.92 -3.60
C ARG A 6 6.48 38.27 -2.86
N PRO A 7 7.01 39.40 -3.39
CA PRO A 7 6.96 40.68 -2.68
C PRO A 7 5.52 41.15 -2.39
N TYR A 8 4.61 40.91 -3.32
CA TYR A 8 3.20 41.30 -3.19
C TYR A 8 2.45 40.37 -2.26
N LEU A 9 2.69 39.06 -2.36
CA LEU A 9 2.09 38.05 -1.49
C LEU A 9 2.59 38.20 -0.05
N ALA A 10 3.87 38.51 0.17
CA ALA A 10 4.40 38.77 1.51
C ALA A 10 3.70 39.99 2.13
N LYS A 11 3.54 41.08 1.36
CA LYS A 11 2.84 42.29 1.81
C LYS A 11 1.40 42.01 2.26
N THR A 12 0.69 41.12 1.58
CA THR A 12 -0.72 40.82 1.87
C THR A 12 -0.93 39.56 2.70
N LYS A 13 0.13 38.83 3.05
CA LYS A 13 0.06 37.47 3.61
C LYS A 13 -0.81 36.56 2.73
N GLY A 14 -0.50 36.57 1.44
CA GLY A 14 -1.27 35.92 0.38
C GLY A 14 -1.12 34.40 0.35
N GLU A 15 -1.66 33.82 -0.72
CA GLU A 15 -1.82 32.38 -0.89
C GLU A 15 -1.28 31.93 -2.25
N ILE A 16 -0.68 30.74 -2.28
CA ILE A 16 -0.31 30.05 -3.51
C ILE A 16 -1.04 28.69 -3.50
N VAL A 17 -1.85 28.45 -4.52
CA VAL A 17 -2.49 27.15 -4.75
C VAL A 17 -2.00 26.59 -6.07
N ASN A 18 -1.21 25.52 -6.01
CA ASN A 18 -0.75 24.79 -7.17
C ASN A 18 -1.81 23.78 -7.63
N VAL A 19 -1.87 23.50 -8.93
CA VAL A 19 -2.73 22.45 -9.49
C VAL A 19 -1.86 21.32 -10.01
N SER A 20 -1.73 20.28 -9.19
CA SER A 20 -1.03 19.02 -9.48
C SER A 20 -1.96 18.05 -10.24
N SER A 21 -1.92 16.75 -9.92
CA SER A 21 -2.73 15.68 -10.49
C SER A 21 -2.55 14.40 -9.68
N ILE A 22 -3.57 13.54 -9.65
CA ILE A 22 -3.40 12.16 -9.15
C ILE A 22 -2.30 11.38 -9.92
N GLY A 23 -1.93 11.81 -11.13
CA GLY A 23 -0.80 11.25 -11.87
C GLY A 23 0.57 11.45 -11.20
N GLY A 24 0.72 12.46 -10.35
CA GLY A 24 1.95 12.75 -9.59
C GLY A 24 2.01 12.11 -8.20
N GLN A 25 0.96 11.38 -7.80
CA GLN A 25 0.89 10.71 -6.49
C GLN A 25 1.70 9.40 -6.48
N PRO A 26 1.87 8.73 -5.32
CA PRO A 26 2.64 7.48 -5.15
C PRO A 26 2.09 6.25 -5.90
N LYS A 27 1.86 6.36 -7.22
CA LYS A 27 1.44 5.28 -8.11
C LYS A 27 2.14 5.38 -9.45
N GLY A 28 2.31 4.23 -10.11
CA GLY A 28 2.72 4.21 -11.51
C GLY A 28 1.63 4.79 -12.41
N THR A 29 2.01 5.62 -13.38
CA THR A 29 1.11 6.05 -14.47
C THR A 29 1.77 5.72 -15.82
N PRO A 30 1.65 4.46 -16.29
CA PRO A 30 2.23 4.05 -17.57
C PRO A 30 1.75 4.94 -18.71
N ARG A 31 2.60 5.14 -19.74
CA ARG A 31 2.36 6.03 -20.90
C ARG A 31 2.36 7.54 -20.62
N TRP A 32 2.40 7.97 -19.35
CA TRP A 32 2.43 9.39 -18.95
C TRP A 32 3.57 9.71 -17.98
N ILE A 33 4.72 9.04 -18.13
CA ILE A 33 5.85 9.08 -17.18
C ILE A 33 6.36 10.50 -16.95
N TYR A 34 6.60 11.28 -18.01
CA TYR A 34 7.10 12.65 -17.86
C TYR A 34 6.08 13.60 -17.23
N TYR A 35 4.80 13.41 -17.54
CA TYR A 35 3.71 14.16 -16.92
C TYR A 35 3.62 13.84 -15.41
N ALA A 36 3.64 12.55 -15.06
CA ALA A 36 3.64 12.08 -13.68
C ALA A 36 4.85 12.61 -12.89
N MET A 37 6.06 12.56 -13.48
CA MET A 37 7.27 13.14 -12.90
C MET A 37 7.13 14.64 -12.64
N ALA A 38 6.64 15.40 -13.63
CA ALA A 38 6.46 16.85 -13.49
C ALA A 38 5.46 17.19 -12.37
N LYS A 39 4.38 16.41 -12.24
CA LYS A 39 3.37 16.59 -11.18
C LYS A 39 3.89 16.18 -9.81
N GLY A 40 4.65 15.10 -9.71
CA GLY A 40 5.36 14.73 -8.47
C GLY A 40 6.39 15.79 -8.05
N ALA A 41 7.12 16.37 -9.00
CA ALA A 41 8.05 17.48 -8.75
C ALA A 41 7.32 18.74 -8.26
N LEU A 42 6.14 19.04 -8.81
CA LEU A 42 5.30 20.16 -8.35
C LEU A 42 4.81 19.95 -6.91
N ASP A 43 4.46 18.73 -6.52
CA ASP A 43 4.09 18.42 -5.13
C ASP A 43 5.29 18.58 -4.18
N GLN A 44 6.50 18.17 -4.60
CA GLN A 44 7.71 18.42 -3.81
C GLN A 44 8.04 19.92 -3.72
N LEU A 45 7.89 20.66 -4.82
CA LEU A 45 8.06 22.12 -4.83
C LEU A 45 7.08 22.81 -3.88
N THR A 46 5.81 22.37 -3.86
CA THR A 46 4.78 22.87 -2.94
C THR A 46 5.24 22.75 -1.49
N ARG A 47 5.73 21.57 -1.08
CA ARG A 47 6.24 21.35 0.29
C ARG A 47 7.43 22.25 0.61
N GLY A 48 8.41 22.33 -0.30
CA GLY A 48 9.59 23.17 -0.11
C GLY A 48 9.25 24.65 0.06
N LEU A 49 8.42 25.19 -0.84
CA LEU A 49 8.00 26.59 -0.79
C LEU A 49 7.11 26.90 0.42
N ALA A 50 6.28 25.96 0.86
CA ALA A 50 5.48 26.14 2.06
C ALA A 50 6.38 26.37 3.30
N VAL A 51 7.46 25.61 3.42
CA VAL A 51 8.42 25.78 4.52
C VAL A 51 9.20 27.09 4.39
N GLU A 52 9.65 27.44 3.19
CA GLU A 52 10.45 28.65 2.96
C GLU A 52 9.64 29.94 3.18
N LEU A 53 8.41 29.99 2.65
CA LEU A 53 7.65 31.23 2.54
C LEU A 53 6.70 31.49 3.71
N ILE A 54 6.49 30.51 4.61
CA ILE A 54 5.56 30.70 5.74
C ILE A 54 6.03 31.76 6.73
N SER A 55 7.35 31.96 6.85
CA SER A 55 7.95 33.02 7.68
C SER A 55 7.56 34.43 7.20
N GLU A 56 7.26 34.58 5.90
CA GLU A 56 6.72 35.80 5.28
C GLU A 56 5.19 35.87 5.33
N GLY A 57 4.55 34.89 5.96
CA GLY A 57 3.09 34.78 6.05
C GLY A 57 2.41 34.23 4.80
N ILE A 58 3.15 33.83 3.76
CA ILE A 58 2.62 33.23 2.54
C ILE A 58 2.37 31.74 2.78
N ARG A 59 1.16 31.22 2.54
CA ARG A 59 0.95 29.76 2.54
C ARG A 59 0.96 29.23 1.12
N VAL A 60 1.44 28.00 1.01
CA VAL A 60 1.52 27.27 -0.25
C VAL A 60 0.87 25.91 -0.05
N ASN A 61 -0.10 25.58 -0.89
CA ASN A 61 -0.76 24.29 -0.94
C ASN A 61 -0.93 23.85 -2.40
N SER A 62 -1.29 22.59 -2.61
CA SER A 62 -1.57 22.02 -3.92
C SER A 62 -2.91 21.28 -3.90
N ILE A 63 -3.56 21.17 -5.05
CA ILE A 63 -4.63 20.19 -5.27
C ILE A 63 -4.15 19.14 -6.28
N SER A 64 -4.60 17.90 -6.11
CA SER A 64 -4.36 16.80 -7.05
C SER A 64 -5.69 16.29 -7.59
N PRO A 65 -6.18 16.88 -8.70
CA PRO A 65 -7.40 16.42 -9.34
C PRO A 65 -7.30 15.01 -9.90
N GLY A 66 -8.41 14.28 -9.80
CA GLY A 66 -8.71 13.10 -10.61
C GLY A 66 -9.24 13.47 -11.99
N THR A 67 -9.92 12.52 -12.63
CA THR A 67 -10.58 12.75 -13.92
C THR A 67 -11.58 13.91 -13.76
N THR A 68 -11.38 14.98 -14.55
CA THR A 68 -12.20 16.19 -14.53
C THR A 68 -12.57 16.57 -15.95
N GLU A 69 -13.84 16.92 -16.16
CA GLU A 69 -14.40 17.29 -17.46
C GLU A 69 -13.76 18.58 -17.97
N THR A 70 -12.77 18.43 -18.86
CA THR A 70 -11.98 19.54 -19.42
C THR A 70 -11.53 19.19 -20.84
N ASN A 71 -11.00 20.19 -21.56
CA ASN A 71 -10.36 19.98 -22.86
C ASN A 71 -8.95 19.35 -22.75
N PHE A 72 -8.59 18.77 -21.60
CA PHE A 72 -7.28 18.15 -21.39
C PHE A 72 -6.98 17.06 -22.41
N CYS A 73 -7.93 16.15 -22.68
CA CYS A 73 -7.72 15.05 -23.64
C CYS A 73 -7.41 15.57 -25.05
N ILE A 74 -8.12 16.61 -25.48
CA ILE A 74 -7.90 17.27 -26.78
C ILE A 74 -6.51 17.94 -26.79
N THR A 75 -6.19 18.71 -25.75
CA THR A 75 -4.92 19.44 -25.62
C THR A 75 -3.71 18.50 -25.52
N ALA A 76 -3.91 17.31 -24.94
CA ALA A 76 -2.91 16.27 -24.81
C ALA A 76 -2.71 15.46 -26.13
N GLY A 77 -3.38 15.83 -27.21
CA GLY A 77 -3.27 15.18 -28.52
C GLY A 77 -3.87 13.77 -28.55
N MET A 78 -4.85 13.49 -27.67
CA MET A 78 -5.53 12.20 -27.67
C MET A 78 -6.50 12.10 -28.87
N PRO A 79 -6.71 10.90 -29.43
CA PRO A 79 -7.66 10.70 -30.53
C PRO A 79 -9.07 11.20 -30.20
N GLU A 80 -9.80 11.67 -31.21
CA GLU A 80 -11.24 11.98 -31.08
C GLU A 80 -12.01 10.77 -30.50
N GLY A 81 -12.98 11.04 -29.63
CA GLY A 81 -13.73 10.00 -28.91
C GLY A 81 -13.02 9.43 -27.67
N SER A 82 -11.76 9.80 -27.40
CA SER A 82 -11.03 9.29 -26.22
C SER A 82 -11.58 9.84 -24.91
N LYS A 83 -12.12 11.06 -24.93
CA LYS A 83 -12.70 11.72 -23.76
C LYS A 83 -13.95 10.98 -23.30
N GLU A 84 -14.87 10.73 -24.22
CA GLU A 84 -16.14 10.05 -23.98
C GLU A 84 -15.89 8.63 -23.46
N LYS A 85 -14.96 7.90 -24.09
CA LYS A 85 -14.54 6.56 -23.64
C LYS A 85 -13.94 6.56 -22.24
N LEU A 86 -13.09 7.53 -21.91
CA LEU A 86 -12.49 7.64 -20.58
C LEU A 86 -13.53 7.96 -19.51
N THR A 87 -14.47 8.84 -19.81
CA THR A 87 -15.60 9.16 -18.92
C THR A 87 -16.47 7.92 -18.71
N GLU A 88 -16.94 7.27 -19.77
CA GLU A 88 -17.77 6.07 -19.70
C GLU A 88 -17.07 4.93 -18.93
N MET A 89 -15.79 4.69 -19.23
CA MET A 89 -14.98 3.67 -18.53
C MET A 89 -14.83 4.00 -17.03
N SER A 90 -14.62 5.27 -16.69
CA SER A 90 -14.47 5.69 -15.29
C SER A 90 -15.80 5.57 -14.54
N GLU A 91 -16.89 6.10 -15.10
CA GLU A 91 -18.20 6.16 -14.44
C GLU A 91 -18.89 4.79 -14.33
N SER A 92 -18.61 3.87 -15.27
CA SER A 92 -19.20 2.52 -15.27
C SER A 92 -18.58 1.56 -14.25
N SER A 93 -17.38 1.85 -13.72
CA SER A 93 -16.66 0.95 -12.81
C SER A 93 -16.37 1.60 -11.46
N PRO A 94 -16.97 1.12 -10.34
CA PRO A 94 -16.64 1.61 -9.00
C PRO A 94 -15.20 1.30 -8.59
N ASP A 95 -14.57 0.30 -9.22
CA ASP A 95 -13.16 -0.07 -8.98
C ASP A 95 -12.18 0.89 -9.69
N ILE A 96 -12.69 1.78 -10.54
CA ILE A 96 -11.93 2.84 -11.22
C ILE A 96 -12.28 4.21 -10.63
N LEU A 97 -13.57 4.53 -10.49
CA LEU A 97 -14.07 5.78 -9.92
C LEU A 97 -15.23 5.50 -8.95
N PRO A 98 -14.97 5.43 -7.64
CA PRO A 98 -15.99 5.05 -6.65
C PRO A 98 -17.22 5.94 -6.64
N ILE A 99 -17.05 7.25 -6.83
CA ILE A 99 -18.17 8.21 -6.89
C ILE A 99 -19.01 8.09 -8.18
N ARG A 100 -18.56 7.29 -9.16
CA ARG A 100 -19.23 7.00 -10.45
C ARG A 100 -19.58 8.22 -11.30
N LYS A 101 -18.94 9.35 -11.04
CA LYS A 101 -19.17 10.59 -11.79
C LYS A 101 -17.88 11.37 -11.93
N VAL A 102 -17.53 11.72 -13.16
CA VAL A 102 -16.38 12.60 -13.46
C VAL A 102 -16.65 13.99 -12.91
N ALA A 103 -15.65 14.58 -12.26
CA ALA A 103 -15.79 15.91 -11.66
C ALA A 103 -15.99 16.98 -12.73
N GLN A 104 -16.82 17.98 -12.47
CA GLN A 104 -16.85 19.20 -13.28
C GLN A 104 -15.76 20.18 -12.81
N PRO A 105 -15.40 21.19 -13.62
CA PRO A 105 -14.44 22.21 -13.20
C PRO A 105 -14.83 22.95 -11.92
N GLU A 106 -16.13 23.08 -11.64
CA GLU A 106 -16.68 23.77 -10.47
C GLU A 106 -16.30 23.09 -9.16
N GLU A 107 -16.23 21.76 -9.12
CA GLU A 107 -15.76 21.01 -7.95
C GLU A 107 -14.29 21.35 -7.64
N MET A 108 -13.44 21.41 -8.66
CA MET A 108 -12.03 21.78 -8.49
C MET A 108 -11.88 23.26 -8.08
N ALA A 109 -12.65 24.15 -8.70
CA ALA A 109 -12.65 25.56 -8.39
C ALA A 109 -13.07 25.84 -6.93
N SER A 110 -14.07 25.11 -6.43
CA SER A 110 -14.51 25.21 -5.03
C SER A 110 -13.38 24.86 -4.04
N ILE A 111 -12.61 23.81 -4.33
CA ILE A 111 -11.49 23.38 -3.48
C ILE A 111 -10.33 24.39 -3.55
N ILE A 112 -10.02 24.90 -4.74
CA ILE A 112 -9.01 25.97 -4.90
C ILE A 112 -9.41 27.21 -4.10
N ALA A 113 -10.68 27.63 -4.18
CA ALA A 113 -11.21 28.76 -3.44
C ALA A 113 -11.14 28.54 -1.92
N PHE A 114 -11.40 27.32 -1.43
CA PHE A 114 -11.24 26.97 -0.03
C PHE A 114 -9.78 27.08 0.44
N LEU A 115 -8.82 26.60 -0.35
CA LEU A 115 -7.40 26.71 -0.01
C LEU A 115 -6.89 28.16 -0.07
N ALA A 116 -7.46 28.97 -0.97
CA ALA A 116 -7.20 30.40 -1.05
C ALA A 116 -7.89 31.23 0.06
N ASP A 117 -8.92 30.72 0.74
CA ASP A 117 -9.52 31.41 1.89
C ASP A 117 -8.78 31.06 3.18
N ARG A 118 -7.84 31.93 3.56
CA ARG A 118 -7.11 31.85 4.82
C ARG A 118 -8.00 31.65 6.04
N ARG A 119 -9.18 32.27 6.09
CA ARG A 119 -10.04 32.18 7.27
C ARG A 119 -10.53 30.75 7.50
N ARG A 120 -10.69 29.99 6.41
CA ARG A 120 -11.21 28.62 6.41
C ARG A 120 -10.10 27.56 6.45
N SER A 121 -8.94 27.83 5.85
CA SER A 121 -7.89 26.82 5.66
C SER A 121 -6.55 27.15 6.34
N ARG A 122 -6.45 28.17 7.21
CA ARG A 122 -5.17 28.66 7.78
C ARG A 122 -4.21 27.60 8.35
N TYR A 123 -4.70 26.44 8.77
CA TYR A 123 -3.89 25.37 9.36
C TYR A 123 -3.43 24.32 8.33
N ILE A 124 -3.85 24.43 7.07
CA ILE A 124 -3.41 23.60 5.95
C ILE A 124 -2.22 24.32 5.30
N ILE A 125 -1.03 23.73 5.43
CA ILE A 125 0.23 24.28 4.93
C ILE A 125 1.04 23.15 4.28
N GLY A 126 1.51 23.37 3.05
CA GLY A 126 2.34 22.44 2.30
C GLY A 126 1.63 21.15 1.91
N GLN A 127 0.31 21.09 2.02
CA GLN A 127 -0.46 19.87 1.72
C GLN A 127 -0.85 19.82 0.25
N THR A 128 -0.87 18.60 -0.29
CA THR A 128 -1.51 18.29 -1.57
C THR A 128 -2.86 17.65 -1.25
N ILE A 129 -3.96 18.34 -1.58
CA ILE A 129 -5.31 17.82 -1.39
C ILE A 129 -5.70 16.99 -2.61
N VAL A 130 -5.82 15.67 -2.45
CA VAL A 130 -6.33 14.79 -3.51
C VAL A 130 -7.84 14.97 -3.66
N ALA A 131 -8.29 15.31 -4.87
CA ALA A 131 -9.68 15.58 -5.21
C ALA A 131 -10.07 14.77 -6.45
N ASP A 132 -10.38 13.49 -6.26
CA ASP A 132 -10.43 12.52 -7.36
C ASP A 132 -11.61 11.54 -7.32
N GLY A 133 -12.59 11.80 -6.46
CA GLY A 133 -13.75 10.92 -6.33
C GLY A 133 -13.43 9.53 -5.75
N GLY A 134 -12.26 9.36 -5.12
CA GLY A 134 -11.78 8.10 -4.54
C GLY A 134 -10.99 7.22 -5.51
N ALA A 135 -10.70 7.70 -6.72
CA ALA A 135 -10.02 6.91 -7.76
C ALA A 135 -8.67 6.34 -7.28
N LEU A 136 -7.86 7.13 -6.58
CA LEU A 136 -6.56 6.71 -6.06
C LEU A 136 -6.67 5.59 -5.02
N LEU A 137 -7.80 5.48 -4.32
CA LEU A 137 -8.03 4.43 -3.31
C LEU A 137 -8.21 3.05 -3.96
N VAL A 138 -8.85 2.98 -5.14
CA VAL A 138 -9.29 1.71 -5.75
C VAL A 138 -8.44 1.26 -6.94
N LEU A 139 -7.84 2.18 -7.70
CA LEU A 139 -7.15 1.89 -8.97
C LEU A 139 -5.94 0.92 -8.84
N ALA A 140 -5.43 0.68 -7.62
CA ALA A 140 -4.31 -0.21 -7.35
C ALA A 140 -4.69 -1.57 -6.69
N ALA A 141 -5.96 -1.96 -6.64
CA ALA A 141 -6.39 -3.18 -5.94
C ALA A 141 -6.12 -4.51 -6.69
N ASN A 142 -5.69 -4.49 -7.95
CA ASN A 142 -5.41 -5.71 -8.72
C ASN A 142 -3.98 -6.23 -8.48
N ALA A 143 -3.71 -6.77 -7.29
CA ALA A 143 -2.49 -7.51 -7.02
C ALA A 143 -2.79 -8.99 -6.75
N SER A 144 -2.17 -9.79 -7.60
CA SER A 144 -2.05 -11.25 -7.61
C SER A 144 -1.99 -11.93 -6.24
N SER A 145 -2.64 -13.08 -6.13
CA SER A 145 -2.68 -13.93 -4.94
C SER A 145 -1.27 -14.31 -4.46
N SER A 146 -1.01 -14.15 -3.17
CA SER A 146 0.25 -14.51 -2.49
C SER A 146 0.52 -16.02 -2.38
N SER A 147 -0.35 -16.86 -2.97
CA SER A 147 -0.25 -18.32 -2.97
C SER A 147 1.04 -18.77 -3.66
N GLY A 148 2.05 -19.15 -2.87
CA GLY A 148 3.33 -19.69 -3.36
C GLY A 148 4.59 -19.00 -2.81
N ILE A 149 4.47 -17.77 -2.27
CA ILE A 149 5.64 -17.02 -1.76
C ILE A 149 6.37 -17.80 -0.65
N GLY A 150 5.62 -18.35 0.31
CA GLY A 150 6.20 -19.13 1.41
C GLY A 150 6.94 -20.38 0.93
N ALA A 151 6.39 -21.11 -0.04
CA ALA A 151 7.01 -22.32 -0.59
C ALA A 151 8.29 -21.98 -1.38
N GLY A 152 8.24 -20.94 -2.23
CA GLY A 152 9.42 -20.47 -2.97
C GLY A 152 10.53 -19.94 -2.05
N THR A 153 10.15 -19.24 -0.98
CA THR A 153 11.10 -18.80 0.05
C THR A 153 11.76 -19.99 0.72
N ALA A 154 10.99 -20.96 1.22
CA ALA A 154 11.55 -22.14 1.87
C ALA A 154 12.49 -22.94 0.95
N LEU A 155 12.14 -23.08 -0.33
CA LEU A 155 12.98 -23.72 -1.34
C LEU A 155 14.32 -23.00 -1.51
N LEU A 156 14.29 -21.68 -1.67
CA LEU A 156 15.51 -20.87 -1.86
C LEU A 156 16.42 -20.92 -0.61
N PHE A 157 15.85 -20.73 0.57
CA PHE A 157 16.62 -20.79 1.81
C PHE A 157 17.27 -22.17 1.99
N ALA A 158 16.54 -23.24 1.70
CA ALA A 158 17.08 -24.60 1.78
C ALA A 158 18.17 -24.89 0.73
N SER A 159 18.03 -24.37 -0.50
CA SER A 159 19.07 -24.49 -1.53
C SER A 159 20.36 -23.75 -1.18
N GLU A 160 20.26 -22.67 -0.40
CA GLU A 160 21.42 -21.96 0.17
C GLU A 160 21.97 -22.63 1.45
N GLY A 161 21.45 -23.81 1.81
CA GLY A 161 21.94 -24.61 2.93
C GLY A 161 21.31 -24.31 4.29
N ALA A 162 20.27 -23.48 4.34
CA ALA A 162 19.55 -23.22 5.58
C ALA A 162 18.76 -24.46 6.04
N LYS A 163 18.58 -24.56 7.36
CA LYS A 163 17.64 -25.51 7.98
C LYS A 163 16.29 -24.81 8.06
N VAL A 164 15.26 -25.40 7.45
CA VAL A 164 13.97 -24.71 7.25
C VAL A 164 12.86 -25.43 8.01
N THR A 165 12.05 -24.65 8.72
CA THR A 165 10.74 -25.11 9.17
C THR A 165 9.69 -24.60 8.20
N ILE A 166 8.89 -25.50 7.63
CA ILE A 166 7.70 -25.15 6.85
C ILE A 166 6.44 -25.45 7.66
N THR A 167 5.47 -24.54 7.58
CA THR A 167 4.20 -24.67 8.31
C THR A 167 3.02 -24.19 7.49
N GLY A 168 1.86 -24.77 7.79
CA GLY A 168 0.61 -24.52 7.09
C GLY A 168 -0.49 -25.49 7.53
N ARG A 169 -1.72 -25.21 7.11
CA ARG A 169 -2.92 -25.97 7.53
C ARG A 169 -3.10 -27.28 6.77
N LYS A 170 -2.55 -27.37 5.56
CA LYS A 170 -2.79 -28.50 4.64
C LYS A 170 -1.52 -29.31 4.46
N ILE A 171 -1.51 -30.51 5.06
CA ILE A 171 -0.36 -31.42 4.98
C ILE A 171 0.05 -31.74 3.53
N LYS A 172 -0.90 -31.87 2.59
CA LYS A 172 -0.58 -32.16 1.18
C LYS A 172 0.26 -31.07 0.52
N GLU A 173 -0.01 -29.80 0.83
CA GLU A 173 0.75 -28.66 0.29
C GLU A 173 2.15 -28.59 0.93
N LEU A 174 2.25 -28.90 2.23
CA LEU A 174 3.52 -29.00 2.94
C LEU A 174 4.39 -30.15 2.41
N GLU A 175 3.83 -31.33 2.20
CA GLU A 175 4.55 -32.46 1.61
C GLU A 175 4.98 -32.19 0.16
N SER A 176 4.21 -31.42 -0.61
CA SER A 176 4.66 -30.94 -1.92
C SER A 176 5.86 -30.01 -1.81
N THR A 177 5.85 -29.10 -0.85
CA THR A 177 6.95 -28.15 -0.61
C THR A 177 8.19 -28.88 -0.12
N LYS A 178 8.04 -29.81 0.83
CA LYS A 178 9.11 -30.67 1.35
C LYS A 178 9.77 -31.47 0.22
N ARG A 179 8.98 -32.11 -0.65
CA ARG A 179 9.53 -32.84 -1.82
C ARG A 179 10.34 -31.92 -2.73
N SER A 180 9.79 -30.74 -3.05
CA SER A 180 10.51 -29.76 -3.88
C SER A 180 11.84 -29.33 -3.26
N ILE A 181 11.88 -29.17 -1.94
CA ILE A 181 13.12 -28.87 -1.20
C ILE A 181 14.10 -30.05 -1.29
N ILE A 182 13.66 -31.27 -1.01
CA ILE A 182 14.51 -32.47 -1.08
C ILE A 182 15.10 -32.65 -2.49
N ASP A 183 14.28 -32.48 -3.52
CA ASP A 183 14.70 -32.61 -4.91
C ASP A 183 15.78 -31.57 -5.29
N ALA A 184 15.76 -30.39 -4.66
CA ALA A 184 16.71 -29.32 -4.92
C ALA A 184 17.98 -29.39 -4.06
N CYS A 185 17.90 -29.79 -2.78
CA CYS A 185 19.01 -29.68 -1.81
C CYS A 185 19.35 -30.96 -1.02
N GLY A 186 18.64 -32.07 -1.24
CA GLY A 186 19.02 -33.43 -0.87
C GLY A 186 19.08 -33.80 0.62
N LYS A 187 18.72 -32.91 1.56
CA LYS A 187 18.89 -33.11 3.01
C LYS A 187 17.56 -33.00 3.77
N GLU A 188 16.84 -34.10 3.89
CA GLU A 188 15.57 -34.17 4.61
C GLU A 188 15.71 -33.83 6.10
N GLU A 189 16.87 -34.13 6.71
CA GLU A 189 17.17 -33.83 8.11
C GLU A 189 17.14 -32.33 8.41
N ASN A 190 17.38 -31.48 7.40
CA ASN A 190 17.35 -30.03 7.50
C ASN A 190 15.94 -29.43 7.35
N ILE A 191 14.90 -30.26 7.20
CA ILE A 191 13.53 -29.80 7.01
C ILE A 191 12.68 -30.18 8.22
N ASN A 192 12.03 -29.21 8.85
CA ASN A 192 10.99 -29.46 9.85
C ASN A 192 9.61 -29.15 9.25
N VAL A 193 8.65 -30.07 9.38
CA VAL A 193 7.29 -29.87 8.87
C VAL A 193 6.32 -29.82 10.04
N ILE A 194 5.56 -28.74 10.13
CA ILE A 194 4.60 -28.54 11.23
C ILE A 194 3.25 -28.16 10.66
N VAL A 195 2.27 -29.04 10.83
CA VAL A 195 0.87 -28.75 10.48
C VAL A 195 0.28 -27.95 11.62
N ALA A 196 0.03 -26.67 11.38
CA ALA A 196 -0.55 -25.76 12.37
C ALA A 196 -1.35 -24.65 11.67
N ASP A 197 -2.37 -24.14 12.36
CA ASP A 197 -3.01 -22.88 12.01
C ASP A 197 -2.32 -21.76 12.80
N ILE A 198 -1.79 -20.76 12.10
CA ILE A 198 -1.07 -19.65 12.73
C ILE A 198 -2.00 -18.74 13.54
N THR A 199 -3.31 -18.80 13.29
CA THR A 199 -4.32 -18.08 14.08
C THR A 199 -4.52 -18.69 15.46
N ASP A 200 -4.11 -19.95 15.65
CA ASP A 200 -4.12 -20.63 16.94
C ASP A 200 -2.83 -20.29 17.73
N PRO A 201 -2.93 -19.74 18.96
CA PRO A 201 -1.78 -19.55 19.84
C PRO A 201 -0.94 -20.82 20.06
N SER A 202 -1.58 -21.97 20.25
CA SER A 202 -0.89 -23.23 20.52
C SER A 202 -0.10 -23.72 19.30
N GLY A 203 -0.65 -23.53 18.10
CA GLY A 203 0.04 -23.79 16.84
C GLY A 203 1.31 -22.95 16.69
N ARG A 204 1.25 -21.66 17.04
CA ARG A 204 2.41 -20.76 17.03
C ARG A 204 3.51 -21.22 17.99
N GLU A 205 3.13 -21.63 19.20
CA GLU A 205 4.07 -22.16 20.20
C GLU A 205 4.75 -23.45 19.72
N GLU A 206 3.99 -24.38 19.14
CA GLU A 206 4.54 -25.62 18.59
C GLU A 206 5.51 -25.33 17.44
N ILE A 207 5.18 -24.39 16.54
CA ILE A 207 6.08 -24.01 15.44
C ILE A 207 7.45 -23.58 15.96
N ILE A 208 7.47 -22.66 16.94
CA ILE A 208 8.71 -22.10 17.47
C ILE A 208 9.47 -23.15 18.30
N THR A 209 8.78 -23.85 19.19
CA THR A 209 9.43 -24.80 20.12
C THR A 209 9.96 -26.03 19.39
N SER A 210 9.23 -26.57 18.41
CA SER A 210 9.70 -27.69 17.58
C SER A 210 10.90 -27.30 16.72
N THR A 211 10.89 -26.10 16.13
CA THR A 211 12.04 -25.56 15.36
C THR A 211 13.29 -25.45 16.22
N ALA A 212 13.16 -24.78 17.38
CA ALA A 212 14.27 -24.59 18.29
C ALA A 212 14.80 -25.92 18.84
N ARG A 213 13.91 -26.88 19.15
CA ARG A 213 14.29 -28.22 19.60
C ARG A 213 15.06 -28.99 18.53
N LYS A 214 14.63 -28.92 17.27
CA LYS A 214 15.24 -29.66 16.17
C LYS A 214 16.59 -29.07 15.76
N PHE A 215 16.70 -27.74 15.67
CA PHE A 215 17.86 -27.08 15.07
C PHE A 215 18.75 -26.34 16.07
N GLY A 216 18.34 -26.23 17.33
CA GLY A 216 19.10 -25.59 18.41
C GLY A 216 18.97 -24.06 18.48
N GLY A 217 18.19 -23.45 17.59
CA GLY A 217 18.00 -22.01 17.51
C GLY A 217 17.09 -21.59 16.36
N ILE A 218 16.93 -20.27 16.20
CA ILE A 218 16.21 -19.61 15.10
C ILE A 218 17.00 -18.37 14.72
N ASP A 219 17.54 -18.36 13.51
CA ASP A 219 18.32 -17.22 12.98
C ASP A 219 17.45 -16.26 12.17
N ILE A 220 16.39 -16.77 11.53
CA ILE A 220 15.51 -15.97 10.65
C ILE A 220 14.06 -16.37 10.88
N LEU A 221 13.20 -15.38 11.12
CA LEU A 221 11.75 -15.55 11.15
C LEU A 221 11.12 -14.84 9.95
N VAL A 222 10.41 -15.59 9.10
CA VAL A 222 9.63 -15.03 7.98
C VAL A 222 8.14 -15.11 8.30
N ASN A 223 7.52 -13.97 8.60
CA ASN A 223 6.08 -13.85 8.77
C ASN A 223 5.42 -13.63 7.41
N ASN A 224 5.05 -14.74 6.75
CA ASN A 224 4.41 -14.72 5.43
C ASN A 224 2.90 -15.01 5.46
N ALA A 225 2.37 -15.54 6.57
CA ALA A 225 0.96 -15.86 6.64
C ALA A 225 0.10 -14.59 6.55
N GLY A 226 -0.90 -14.62 5.65
CA GLY A 226 -1.80 -13.50 5.40
C GLY A 226 -2.81 -13.85 4.31
N GLY A 227 -3.95 -13.16 4.31
CA GLY A 227 -5.04 -13.44 3.38
C GLY A 227 -6.33 -12.72 3.73
N LEU A 228 -7.29 -12.81 2.80
CA LEU A 228 -8.66 -12.34 2.99
C LEU A 228 -9.45 -13.36 3.81
N VAL A 229 -10.29 -12.87 4.72
CA VAL A 229 -11.25 -13.66 5.49
C VAL A 229 -12.66 -13.18 5.14
N SER A 230 -13.57 -14.11 4.90
CA SER A 230 -14.97 -13.86 4.57
C SER A 230 -15.86 -14.75 5.43
N ASP A 231 -17.11 -14.34 5.61
CA ASP A 231 -18.11 -15.18 6.27
C ASP A 231 -18.56 -16.36 5.38
N GLU A 232 -19.47 -17.19 5.90
CA GLU A 232 -20.03 -18.34 5.20
C GLU A 232 -20.79 -17.99 3.91
N ASN A 233 -21.28 -16.75 3.80
CA ASN A 233 -21.98 -16.21 2.64
C ASN A 233 -21.02 -15.48 1.67
N GLY A 234 -19.73 -15.43 1.98
CA GLY A 234 -18.71 -14.72 1.21
C GLY A 234 -18.68 -13.20 1.45
N SER A 235 -19.45 -12.71 2.42
CA SER A 235 -19.48 -11.29 2.78
C SER A 235 -18.15 -10.85 3.38
N ASN A 236 -17.79 -9.61 3.13
CA ASN A 236 -16.58 -8.96 3.61
C ASN A 236 -16.84 -7.45 3.80
N GLY A 237 -15.85 -6.72 4.31
CA GLY A 237 -15.97 -5.29 4.50
C GLY A 237 -17.05 -4.92 5.52
N ILE A 238 -17.87 -3.92 5.20
CA ILE A 238 -18.90 -3.39 6.12
C ILE A 238 -20.11 -4.30 6.27
N ASP A 239 -20.33 -5.20 5.31
CA ASP A 239 -21.45 -6.15 5.32
C ASP A 239 -21.13 -7.40 6.17
N ALA A 240 -19.86 -7.58 6.58
CA ALA A 240 -19.43 -8.66 7.43
C ALA A 240 -19.48 -8.32 8.94
N GLY A 241 -19.64 -9.34 9.77
CA GLY A 241 -19.62 -9.21 11.23
C GLY A 241 -18.26 -8.84 11.81
N LEU A 242 -18.25 -8.29 13.03
CA LEU A 242 -17.01 -7.94 13.75
C LEU A 242 -16.11 -9.14 14.06
N ASP A 243 -16.65 -10.35 14.05
CA ASP A 243 -15.90 -11.60 14.14
C ASP A 243 -14.99 -11.80 12.91
N ILE A 244 -15.45 -11.48 11.70
CA ILE A 244 -14.62 -11.53 10.49
C ILE A 244 -13.48 -10.51 10.56
N LEU A 245 -13.74 -9.30 11.09
CA LEU A 245 -12.69 -8.33 11.36
C LEU A 245 -11.66 -8.90 12.35
N ARG A 246 -12.09 -9.52 13.45
CA ARG A 246 -11.18 -10.13 14.44
C ARG A 246 -10.34 -11.25 13.82
N GLN A 247 -10.95 -12.14 13.04
CA GLN A 247 -10.24 -13.22 12.35
C GLN A 247 -9.23 -12.66 11.33
N THR A 248 -9.59 -11.60 10.61
CA THR A 248 -8.69 -10.90 9.69
C THR A 248 -7.49 -10.32 10.43
N MET A 249 -7.71 -9.66 11.57
CA MET A 249 -6.64 -9.11 12.42
C MET A 249 -5.79 -10.21 13.04
N GLU A 250 -6.39 -11.33 13.46
CA GLU A 250 -5.66 -12.48 14.00
C GLU A 250 -4.68 -13.03 12.97
N LEU A 251 -5.16 -13.31 11.74
CA LEU A 251 -4.35 -13.85 10.66
C LEU A 251 -3.25 -12.88 10.19
N ASN A 252 -3.62 -11.63 9.92
CA ASN A 252 -2.74 -10.69 9.21
C ASN A 252 -1.87 -9.82 10.14
N THR A 253 -2.18 -9.75 11.45
CA THR A 253 -1.49 -8.86 12.39
C THR A 253 -1.06 -9.60 13.66
N TYR A 254 -1.99 -10.15 14.44
CA TYR A 254 -1.68 -10.68 15.76
C TYR A 254 -0.82 -11.95 15.70
N ALA A 255 -1.04 -12.81 14.71
CA ALA A 255 -0.19 -13.96 14.44
C ALA A 255 1.29 -13.58 14.29
N ALA A 256 1.59 -12.59 13.44
CA ALA A 256 2.96 -12.13 13.20
C ALA A 256 3.61 -11.54 14.46
N VAL A 257 2.87 -10.73 15.22
CA VAL A 257 3.35 -10.16 16.49
C VAL A 257 3.69 -11.26 17.50
N HIS A 258 2.80 -12.24 17.66
CA HIS A 258 3.03 -13.33 18.62
C HIS A 258 4.19 -14.23 18.21
N MET A 259 4.34 -14.54 16.91
CA MET A 259 5.50 -15.29 16.39
C MET A 259 6.82 -14.58 16.69
N VAL A 260 6.87 -13.24 16.56
CA VAL A 260 8.04 -12.45 16.95
C VAL A 260 8.31 -12.57 18.45
N GLN A 261 7.28 -12.45 19.29
CA GLN A 261 7.42 -12.57 20.75
C GLN A 261 8.00 -13.93 21.17
N LEU A 262 7.49 -15.01 20.58
CA LEU A 262 7.93 -16.38 20.85
C LEU A 262 9.36 -16.63 20.32
N ALA A 263 9.69 -16.12 19.13
CA ALA A 263 11.00 -16.31 18.52
C ALA A 263 12.11 -15.42 19.12
N ARG A 264 11.73 -14.29 19.74
CA ARG A 264 12.64 -13.26 20.25
C ARG A 264 13.83 -13.79 21.04
N PRO A 265 13.69 -14.75 22.00
CA PRO A 265 14.84 -15.25 22.76
C PRO A 265 15.90 -15.95 21.88
N TYR A 266 15.47 -16.64 20.83
CA TYR A 266 16.35 -17.35 19.90
C TYR A 266 17.01 -16.37 18.92
N LEU A 267 16.22 -15.47 18.33
CA LEU A 267 16.70 -14.45 17.40
C LEU A 267 17.71 -13.52 18.08
N ALA A 268 17.46 -13.08 19.31
CA ALA A 268 18.39 -12.25 20.07
C ALA A 268 19.75 -12.95 20.31
N LYS A 269 19.74 -14.25 20.61
CA LYS A 269 20.97 -15.05 20.80
C LYS A 269 21.73 -15.23 19.48
N ALA A 270 21.02 -15.44 18.38
CA ALA A 270 21.60 -15.61 17.05
C ALA A 270 22.06 -14.29 16.41
N LYS A 271 21.60 -13.13 16.93
CA LYS A 271 21.59 -11.85 16.19
C LYS A 271 20.86 -11.99 14.86
N GLY A 272 19.72 -12.67 14.93
CA GLY A 272 18.89 -13.04 13.80
C GLY A 272 17.96 -11.93 13.30
N GLU A 273 17.28 -12.22 12.19
CA GLU A 273 16.47 -11.26 11.44
C GLU A 273 14.97 -11.63 11.44
N ILE A 274 14.12 -10.61 11.35
CA ILE A 274 12.67 -10.76 11.19
C ILE A 274 12.25 -10.13 9.87
N ILE A 275 11.60 -10.91 9.02
CA ILE A 275 11.06 -10.46 7.73
C ILE A 275 9.54 -10.56 7.79
N ASN A 276 8.86 -9.41 7.71
CA ASN A 276 7.40 -9.35 7.61
C ASN A 276 6.99 -9.15 6.15
N VAL A 277 6.15 -10.04 5.63
CA VAL A 277 5.62 -9.95 4.26
C VAL A 277 4.18 -9.43 4.35
N SER A 278 3.94 -8.23 3.80
CA SER A 278 2.61 -7.61 3.75
C SER A 278 2.12 -7.44 2.32
N SER A 279 0.80 -7.40 2.13
CA SER A 279 0.20 -7.08 0.83
C SER A 279 0.43 -5.62 0.44
N ILE A 280 0.47 -5.35 -0.87
CA ILE A 280 0.42 -3.98 -1.40
C ILE A 280 -0.83 -3.21 -0.95
N ALA A 281 -1.88 -3.92 -0.52
CA ALA A 281 -3.07 -3.32 0.07
C ALA A 281 -2.79 -2.57 1.39
N GLY A 282 -1.73 -2.94 2.13
CA GLY A 282 -1.33 -2.30 3.38
C GLY A 282 -0.37 -1.11 3.21
N GLN A 283 0.05 -0.79 1.98
CA GLN A 283 0.93 0.35 1.72
C GLN A 283 0.12 1.66 1.78
N PRO A 284 0.72 2.76 2.30
CA PRO A 284 0.08 4.07 2.25
C PRO A 284 -0.23 4.42 0.79
N ARG A 285 -1.52 4.53 0.48
CA ARG A 285 -1.99 5.21 -0.73
C ARG A 285 -2.15 6.68 -0.33
N GLY A 286 -1.49 7.55 -1.10
CA GLY A 286 -1.27 8.96 -0.76
C GLY A 286 -2.52 9.72 -0.33
#